data_AF-A0ABD7Y597-F1
#
_entry.id   AF-A0ABD7Y597-F1
#
_cell.length_a   1.000
_cell.length_b   1.000
_cell.length_c   1.000
_cell.angle_alpha   90.00
_cell.angle_beta   90.00
_cell.angle_gamma   90.00
#
_symmetry.space_group_name_H-M   'P 1'
#
loop_
_entity.id
_entity.type
_entity.pdbx_description
1 polymer ?
#
loop_
_entity_poly.entity_id
_entity_poly.type
_entity_poly.pdbx_seq_one_letter_code
_entity_poly.pdbx_strand_id
1 'polypeptide(L)'
;MTITSTVARERAWRGALRIAAAASETRVDMRAPTENNGGEAHILGETHKDTTMSENALLSRMLRYQAWANDEMLTAIAGLDAVEHADERHLALRLMNHCLVVNRIFAAHLTGERHGFASDNTPDTPEPDALRAAFAALDRWYLDHVEAATPAMLAESIPFAFTDGDNGYMTREEMLTHVVTHGGYHRGEAGRLMTQAVARSGKNIRLPWDTYAVHLHRTEPARRLQGKTEAANATR
;
A
#
# COMPACT_ATOMS: atom_id res chain seq x y z
N MET A 1 -15.08 -3.28 26.79
CA MET A 1 -13.85 -3.99 26.37
C MET A 1 -12.75 -2.95 26.33
N THR A 2 -11.87 -2.94 27.32
CA THR A 2 -11.03 -1.79 27.69
C THR A 2 -9.93 -1.53 26.66
N ILE A 3 -9.53 -0.27 26.53
CA ILE A 3 -8.54 0.33 25.62
C ILE A 3 -7.12 -0.17 25.95
N THR A 4 -6.90 -1.48 25.82
CA THR A 4 -5.60 -2.13 26.05
C THR A 4 -5.08 -2.81 24.78
N SER A 5 -5.84 -2.84 23.68
CA SER A 5 -5.46 -3.54 22.45
C SER A 5 -4.69 -2.69 21.44
N THR A 6 -4.67 -1.37 21.57
CA THR A 6 -3.96 -0.48 20.63
C THR A 6 -2.45 -0.48 20.90
N VAL A 7 -2.06 -0.43 22.19
CA VAL A 7 -0.64 -0.45 22.63
C VAL A 7 0.04 -1.80 22.37
N ALA A 8 -0.73 -2.90 22.31
CA ALA A 8 -0.19 -4.22 22.00
C ALA A 8 0.17 -4.39 20.50
N ARG A 9 -0.42 -3.59 19.59
CA ARG A 9 -0.25 -3.73 18.14
C ARG A 9 0.90 -2.90 17.57
N GLU A 10 1.32 -1.84 18.25
CA GLU A 10 2.57 -1.11 17.97
C GLU A 10 3.82 -2.03 18.04
N ARG A 11 3.74 -3.20 18.71
CA ARG A 11 4.85 -4.15 18.82
C ARG A 11 5.10 -4.98 17.56
N ALA A 12 4.14 -5.07 16.62
CA ALA A 12 4.30 -5.92 15.44
C ALA A 12 5.42 -5.42 14.51
N TRP A 13 5.58 -4.09 14.38
CA TRP A 13 6.74 -3.49 13.71
C TRP A 13 8.04 -3.68 14.52
N ARG A 14 7.99 -3.45 15.84
CA ARG A 14 9.14 -3.59 16.75
C ARG A 14 9.74 -5.01 16.79
N GLY A 15 8.94 -6.04 16.49
CA GLY A 15 9.37 -7.43 16.51
C GLY A 15 10.16 -7.87 15.26
N ALA A 16 9.75 -7.40 14.07
CA ALA A 16 10.32 -7.86 12.80
C ALA A 16 11.77 -7.39 12.59
N LEU A 17 12.09 -6.14 12.96
CA LEU A 17 13.45 -5.58 12.82
C LEU A 17 14.46 -6.19 13.82
N ARG A 18 14.01 -6.56 15.03
CA ARG A 18 14.88 -7.21 16.04
C ARG A 18 15.29 -8.64 15.64
N ILE A 19 14.44 -9.35 14.90
CA ILE A 19 14.75 -10.70 14.40
C ILE A 19 15.80 -10.62 13.29
N ALA A 20 15.77 -9.58 12.45
CA ALA A 20 16.77 -9.37 11.41
C ALA A 20 18.17 -9.01 11.96
N ALA A 21 18.23 -8.19 13.02
CA ALA A 21 19.50 -7.85 13.67
C ALA A 21 20.19 -9.10 14.28
N ALA A 22 19.43 -10.00 14.92
CA ALA A 22 19.94 -11.26 15.46
C ALA A 22 20.40 -12.26 14.38
N ALA A 23 19.82 -12.21 13.18
CA ALA A 23 20.22 -13.07 12.06
C ALA A 23 21.57 -12.66 11.43
N SER A 24 21.97 -11.39 11.56
CA SER A 24 23.22 -10.86 10.99
C SER A 24 24.51 -11.33 11.70
N GLU A 25 24.39 -11.89 12.90
CA GLU A 25 25.54 -12.40 13.68
C GLU A 25 25.98 -13.83 13.28
N THR A 26 25.30 -14.48 12.33
CA THR A 26 25.67 -15.83 11.87
C THR A 26 26.12 -15.80 10.41
N ARG A 27 27.36 -15.34 10.19
CA ARG A 27 27.99 -15.29 8.85
C ARG A 27 28.82 -16.56 8.61
N VAL A 28 28.32 -17.46 7.75
CA VAL A 28 29.11 -18.54 7.14
C VAL A 28 29.68 -18.04 5.82
N ASP A 29 31.00 -18.16 5.71
CA ASP A 29 31.83 -17.79 4.55
C ASP A 29 31.66 -18.82 3.42
N MET A 30 31.24 -18.38 2.23
CA MET A 30 31.28 -19.20 1.01
C MET A 30 31.85 -18.42 -0.17
N ARG A 31 33.01 -18.87 -0.62
CA ARG A 31 33.72 -18.43 -1.83
C ARG A 31 32.95 -18.78 -3.11
N ALA A 32 32.95 -17.84 -4.05
CA ALA A 32 32.46 -18.01 -5.42
C ALA A 32 33.54 -18.61 -6.34
N PRO A 33 33.15 -19.31 -7.43
CA PRO A 33 33.97 -19.47 -8.63
C PRO A 33 33.50 -18.56 -9.78
N THR A 34 34.49 -18.08 -10.52
CA THR A 34 34.42 -17.25 -11.73
C THR A 34 34.11 -18.08 -12.99
N GLU A 35 33.41 -17.50 -13.97
CA GLU A 35 33.64 -17.76 -15.39
C GLU A 35 33.01 -16.68 -16.30
N ASN A 36 33.42 -16.68 -17.57
CA ASN A 36 33.70 -15.53 -18.44
C ASN A 36 32.78 -15.44 -19.68
N ASN A 37 32.77 -14.24 -20.28
CA ASN A 37 32.19 -13.69 -21.52
C ASN A 37 31.70 -14.60 -22.67
N GLY A 38 30.65 -14.08 -23.34
CA GLY A 38 30.64 -13.93 -24.81
C GLY A 38 29.26 -13.98 -25.49
N GLY A 39 28.90 -12.94 -26.27
CA GLY A 39 28.01 -13.08 -27.43
C GLY A 39 26.92 -12.01 -27.62
N GLU A 40 27.25 -10.92 -28.32
CA GLU A 40 26.30 -9.99 -28.94
C GLU A 40 25.56 -10.64 -30.13
N ALA A 41 24.28 -10.31 -30.32
CA ALA A 41 23.65 -10.30 -31.64
C ALA A 41 22.49 -9.29 -31.67
N HIS A 42 22.67 -8.30 -32.54
CA HIS A 42 21.78 -7.18 -32.85
C HIS A 42 20.78 -7.62 -33.91
N ILE A 43 19.46 -7.49 -33.71
CA ILE A 43 18.44 -7.56 -34.77
C ILE A 43 17.41 -6.44 -34.58
N LEU A 44 17.20 -5.69 -35.66
CA LEU A 44 16.28 -4.56 -35.84
C LEU A 44 14.91 -5.02 -36.37
N GLY A 45 13.86 -4.27 -36.00
CA GLY A 45 12.48 -4.35 -36.53
C GLY A 45 11.49 -4.78 -35.46
N GLU A 46 10.35 -4.13 -35.19
CA GLU A 46 9.55 -3.13 -35.88
C GLU A 46 8.91 -2.20 -34.83
N THR A 47 8.76 -0.92 -35.14
CA THR A 47 8.07 0.04 -34.26
C THR A 47 6.57 -0.18 -34.32
N HIS A 48 6.06 -1.11 -33.52
CA HIS A 48 4.69 -0.99 -33.03
C HIS A 48 4.58 0.31 -32.23
N LYS A 49 3.48 1.05 -32.40
CA LYS A 49 3.13 2.16 -31.51
C LYS A 49 2.99 1.60 -30.11
N ASP A 50 4.10 1.61 -29.38
CA ASP A 50 4.18 1.16 -28.01
C ASP A 50 3.32 2.12 -27.22
N THR A 51 2.15 1.64 -26.79
CA THR A 51 1.57 2.18 -25.56
C THR A 51 2.54 1.72 -24.51
N THR A 52 3.62 2.48 -24.27
CA THR A 52 4.68 2.14 -23.33
C THR A 52 4.03 1.69 -22.04
N MET A 53 4.01 0.38 -21.84
CA MET A 53 3.64 -0.19 -20.56
C MET A 53 4.64 0.42 -19.60
N SER A 54 4.15 1.19 -18.61
CA SER A 54 4.99 1.76 -17.57
C SER A 54 6.00 0.70 -17.13
N GLU A 55 7.29 1.03 -17.12
CA GLU A 55 8.36 0.09 -16.71
C GLU A 55 8.09 -0.48 -15.31
N ASN A 56 7.25 0.21 -14.53
CA ASN A 56 6.77 -0.17 -13.19
C ASN A 56 5.28 -0.56 -13.19
N ALA A 57 4.82 -1.25 -14.24
CA ALA A 57 3.39 -1.45 -14.50
C ALA A 57 2.64 -2.13 -13.34
N LEU A 58 3.29 -3.04 -12.59
CA LEU A 58 2.66 -3.68 -11.43
C LEU A 58 2.52 -2.68 -10.27
N LEU A 59 3.59 -1.97 -9.91
CA LEU A 59 3.59 -0.99 -8.83
C LEU A 59 2.59 0.13 -9.10
N SER A 60 2.53 0.62 -10.34
CA SER A 60 1.53 1.59 -10.78
C SER A 60 0.10 1.08 -10.61
N ARG A 61 -0.18 -0.20 -10.92
CA ARG A 61 -1.50 -0.81 -10.70
C ARG A 61 -1.80 -0.98 -9.20
N MET A 62 -0.81 -1.35 -8.40
CA MET A 62 -0.95 -1.48 -6.95
C MET A 62 -1.27 -0.13 -6.28
N LEU A 63 -0.63 0.96 -6.71
CA LEU A 63 -0.92 2.30 -6.19
C LEU A 63 -2.27 2.83 -6.67
N ARG A 64 -2.69 2.54 -7.92
CA ARG A 64 -4.06 2.80 -8.38
C ARG A 64 -5.10 2.05 -7.56
N TYR A 65 -4.81 0.79 -7.23
CA TYR A 65 -5.65 0.01 -6.33
C TYR A 65 -5.71 0.62 -4.93
N GLN A 66 -4.57 1.03 -4.36
CA GLN A 66 -4.54 1.72 -3.07
C GLN A 66 -5.44 2.97 -3.08
N ALA A 67 -5.30 3.84 -4.09
CA ALA A 67 -6.09 5.05 -4.20
C ALA A 67 -7.60 4.77 -4.22
N TRP A 68 -8.00 3.79 -5.03
CA TRP A 68 -9.39 3.32 -5.09
C TRP A 68 -9.88 2.74 -3.76
N ALA A 69 -9.05 1.91 -3.11
CA ALA A 69 -9.42 1.23 -1.88
C ALA A 69 -9.52 2.18 -0.68
N ASN A 70 -8.64 3.17 -0.60
CA ASN A 70 -8.70 4.23 0.41
C ASN A 70 -10.03 5.01 0.27
N ASP A 71 -10.41 5.37 -0.96
CA ASP A 71 -11.65 6.10 -1.23
C ASP A 71 -12.91 5.28 -0.92
N GLU A 72 -12.96 4.01 -1.34
CA GLU A 72 -14.09 3.11 -1.01
C GLU A 72 -14.21 2.90 0.50
N MET A 73 -13.10 2.71 1.21
CA MET A 73 -13.08 2.53 2.67
C MET A 73 -13.59 3.77 3.38
N LEU A 74 -13.08 4.96 3.05
CA LEU A 74 -13.50 6.21 3.69
C LEU A 74 -14.94 6.57 3.36
N THR A 75 -15.40 6.28 2.14
CA THR A 75 -16.82 6.40 1.76
C THR A 75 -17.70 5.48 2.61
N ALA A 76 -17.27 4.24 2.82
CA ALA A 76 -18.02 3.29 3.62
C ALA A 76 -18.06 3.70 5.10
N ILE A 77 -16.93 4.17 5.67
CA ILE A 77 -16.86 4.69 7.04
C ILE A 77 -17.77 5.91 7.21
N ALA A 78 -17.81 6.82 6.23
CA ALA A 78 -18.69 7.98 6.25
C ALA A 78 -20.18 7.60 6.23
N GLY A 79 -20.53 6.44 5.65
CA GLY A 79 -21.88 5.89 5.66
C GLY A 79 -22.31 5.25 7.00
N LEU A 80 -21.41 5.10 7.97
CA LEU A 80 -21.78 4.66 9.31
C LEU A 80 -22.50 5.78 10.06
N ASP A 81 -23.64 5.44 10.68
CA ASP A 81 -24.35 6.36 11.57
C ASP A 81 -23.43 6.87 12.70
N ALA A 82 -23.38 8.20 12.86
CA ALA A 82 -22.45 8.86 13.76
C ALA A 82 -22.77 8.67 15.25
N VAL A 83 -24.01 8.29 15.60
CA VAL A 83 -24.44 8.07 16.97
C VAL A 83 -24.47 6.58 17.28
N GLU A 84 -25.11 5.79 16.42
CA GLU A 84 -25.28 4.35 16.62
C GLU A 84 -23.97 3.57 16.49
N HIS A 85 -23.06 4.02 15.62
CA HIS A 85 -21.77 3.36 15.37
C HIS A 85 -20.57 4.23 15.77
N ALA A 86 -20.74 5.14 16.75
CA ALA A 86 -19.74 6.14 17.12
C ALA A 86 -18.34 5.54 17.37
N ASP A 87 -18.26 4.45 18.15
CA ASP A 87 -17.00 3.79 18.52
C ASP A 87 -16.30 3.16 17.31
N GLU A 88 -17.00 2.34 16.52
CA GLU A 88 -16.44 1.72 15.32
C GLU A 88 -16.01 2.76 14.28
N ARG A 89 -16.84 3.79 14.07
CA ARG A 89 -16.54 4.88 13.14
C ARG A 89 -15.29 5.63 13.59
N HIS A 90 -15.18 5.97 14.87
CA HIS A 90 -14.00 6.64 15.41
C HIS A 90 -12.74 5.78 15.28
N LEU A 91 -12.79 4.51 15.65
CA LEU A 91 -11.65 3.59 15.55
C LEU A 91 -11.22 3.35 14.09
N ALA A 92 -12.17 3.22 13.16
CA ALA A 92 -11.88 3.07 11.74
C ALA A 92 -11.21 4.35 11.18
N LEU A 93 -11.71 5.54 11.55
CA LEU A 93 -11.06 6.81 11.18
C LEU A 93 -9.64 6.93 11.74
N ARG A 94 -9.41 6.49 12.99
CA ARG A 94 -8.05 6.45 13.58
C ARG A 94 -7.11 5.54 12.80
N LEU A 95 -7.55 4.34 12.43
CA LEU A 95 -6.75 3.42 11.61
C LEU A 95 -6.44 4.02 10.24
N MET A 96 -7.42 4.63 9.58
CA MET A 96 -7.18 5.29 8.30
C MET A 96 -6.25 6.49 8.44
N ASN A 97 -6.36 7.27 9.51
CA ASN A 97 -5.43 8.37 9.78
C ASN A 97 -4.00 7.88 10.04
N HIS A 98 -3.82 6.77 10.74
CA HIS A 98 -2.51 6.12 10.88
C HIS A 98 -1.90 5.80 9.50
N CYS A 99 -2.66 5.17 8.60
CA CYS A 99 -2.20 4.92 7.23
C CYS A 99 -1.82 6.22 6.51
N LEU A 100 -2.60 7.29 6.63
CA LEU A 100 -2.26 8.58 6.02
C LEU A 100 -0.91 9.11 6.54
N VAL A 101 -0.70 9.06 7.86
CA VAL A 101 0.53 9.55 8.49
C VAL A 101 1.74 8.73 8.05
N VAL A 102 1.65 7.39 8.09
CA VAL A 102 2.73 6.50 7.62
C VAL A 102 3.04 6.77 6.15
N ASN A 103 2.03 6.92 5.30
CA ASN A 103 2.21 7.26 3.90
C ASN A 103 2.92 8.61 3.73
N ARG A 104 2.56 9.65 4.51
CA ARG A 104 3.27 10.95 4.46
C ARG A 104 4.73 10.84 4.90
N ILE A 105 5.02 10.01 5.91
CA ILE A 105 6.39 9.75 6.37
C ILE A 105 7.22 9.12 5.25
N PHE A 106 6.70 8.06 4.60
CA PHE A 106 7.41 7.42 3.48
C PHE A 106 7.52 8.32 2.25
N ALA A 107 6.51 9.15 1.96
CA ALA A 107 6.61 10.14 0.89
C ALA A 107 7.77 11.12 1.13
N ALA A 108 7.94 11.60 2.36
CA ALA A 108 9.06 12.47 2.72
C ALA A 108 10.42 11.74 2.64
N HIS A 109 10.50 10.46 3.05
CA HIS A 109 11.71 9.66 2.86
C HIS A 109 12.08 9.51 1.39
N LEU A 110 11.10 9.27 0.51
CA LEU A 110 11.29 9.16 -0.92
C LEU A 110 11.78 10.48 -1.56
N THR A 111 11.51 11.63 -0.95
CA THR A 111 11.97 12.95 -1.44
C THR A 111 13.19 13.49 -0.70
N GLY A 112 13.67 12.80 0.34
CA GLY A 112 14.74 13.30 1.20
C GLY A 112 14.33 14.49 2.08
N GLU A 113 13.03 14.70 2.27
CA GLU A 113 12.49 15.79 3.09
C GLU A 113 12.26 15.34 4.54
N ARG A 114 12.17 16.30 5.47
CA ARG A 114 11.78 16.01 6.85
C ARG A 114 10.26 15.83 6.95
N HIS A 115 9.81 14.67 7.42
CA HIS A 115 8.39 14.37 7.58
C HIS A 115 7.68 15.16 8.71
N GLY A 116 8.41 15.59 9.75
CA GLY A 116 7.88 16.46 10.83
C GLY A 116 6.96 15.77 11.85
N PHE A 117 6.68 14.47 11.69
CA PHE A 117 5.89 13.67 12.64
C PHE A 117 6.73 13.15 13.81
N ALA A 118 6.21 13.29 15.03
CA ALA A 118 6.80 12.71 16.24
C ALA A 118 6.29 11.27 16.54
N SER A 119 5.23 10.83 15.86
CA SER A 119 4.59 9.52 16.00
C SER A 119 3.86 9.17 14.69
N ASP A 120 3.57 7.88 14.51
CA ASP A 120 2.78 7.35 13.39
C ASP A 120 1.26 7.60 13.52
N ASN A 121 0.85 8.36 14.54
CA ASN A 121 -0.50 8.83 14.73
C ASN A 121 -0.51 10.30 15.18
N THR A 122 -1.57 11.02 14.80
CA THR A 122 -1.84 12.35 15.34
C THR A 122 -2.59 12.24 16.68
N PRO A 123 -2.47 13.25 17.58
CA PRO A 123 -3.25 13.30 18.80
C PRO A 123 -4.76 13.25 18.53
N ASP A 124 -5.21 14.08 17.59
CA ASP A 124 -6.61 14.20 17.21
C ASP A 124 -6.95 13.32 16.01
N THR A 125 -8.18 12.83 15.99
CA THR A 125 -8.75 12.15 14.82
C THR A 125 -9.33 13.19 13.87
N PRO A 126 -8.91 13.24 12.59
CA PRO A 126 -9.44 14.21 11.65
C PRO A 126 -10.90 13.94 11.30
N GLU A 127 -11.60 14.98 10.85
CA GLU A 127 -12.92 14.84 10.25
C GLU A 127 -12.87 13.98 8.98
N PRO A 128 -13.91 13.16 8.70
CA PRO A 128 -13.89 12.22 7.58
C PRO A 128 -13.60 12.87 6.23
N ASP A 129 -14.21 14.01 5.94
CA ASP A 129 -14.05 14.71 4.66
C ASP A 129 -12.62 15.26 4.51
N ALA A 130 -12.06 15.79 5.59
CA ALA A 130 -10.68 16.27 5.61
C ALA A 130 -9.69 15.10 5.42
N LEU A 131 -9.95 13.96 6.07
CA LEU A 131 -9.15 12.75 5.92
C LEU A 131 -9.21 12.22 4.48
N ARG A 132 -10.40 12.16 3.87
CA ARG A 132 -10.59 11.71 2.49
C ARG A 132 -9.90 12.63 1.48
N ALA A 133 -10.01 13.95 1.66
CA ALA A 133 -9.31 14.91 0.81
C ALA A 133 -7.78 14.76 0.92
N ALA A 134 -7.27 14.55 2.15
CA ALA A 134 -5.85 14.33 2.40
C ALA A 134 -5.33 13.04 1.74
N PHE A 135 -6.08 11.95 1.79
CA PHE A 135 -5.76 10.71 1.06
C PHE A 135 -5.76 10.94 -0.46
N ALA A 136 -6.79 11.56 -1.02
CA ALA A 136 -6.88 11.79 -2.46
C ALA A 136 -5.69 12.62 -2.99
N ALA A 137 -5.23 13.60 -2.22
CA ALA A 137 -4.04 14.38 -2.55
C ALA A 137 -2.75 13.54 -2.50
N LEU A 138 -2.58 12.74 -1.44
CA LEU A 138 -1.39 11.92 -1.25
C LEU A 138 -1.32 10.74 -2.23
N ASP A 139 -2.44 10.09 -2.49
CA ASP A 139 -2.53 9.00 -3.46
C ASP A 139 -2.22 9.51 -4.87
N ARG A 140 -2.65 10.73 -5.23
CA ARG A 140 -2.23 11.37 -6.49
C ARG A 140 -0.72 11.60 -6.53
N TRP A 141 -0.14 12.11 -5.44
CA TRP A 141 1.31 12.29 -5.34
C TRP A 141 2.07 10.96 -5.56
N TYR A 142 1.60 9.85 -4.99
CA TYR A 142 2.21 8.54 -5.22
C TYR A 142 2.09 8.04 -6.66
N LEU A 143 0.95 8.31 -7.31
CA LEU A 143 0.74 7.97 -8.72
C LEU A 143 1.68 8.77 -9.63
N ASP A 144 1.82 10.07 -9.38
CA ASP A 144 2.75 10.93 -10.11
C ASP A 144 4.21 10.50 -9.86
N HIS A 145 4.53 10.11 -8.62
CA HIS A 145 5.87 9.63 -8.24
C HIS A 145 6.26 8.34 -8.98
N VAL A 146 5.38 7.33 -8.99
CA VAL A 146 5.68 6.03 -9.65
C VAL A 146 5.72 6.14 -11.17
N GLU A 147 4.96 7.08 -11.74
CA GLU A 147 4.98 7.37 -13.18
C GLU A 147 6.31 8.00 -13.61
N ALA A 148 6.89 8.87 -12.78
CA ALA A 148 8.18 9.50 -13.05
C ALA A 148 9.40 8.62 -12.70
N ALA A 149 9.21 7.52 -11.97
CA ALA A 149 10.31 6.70 -11.48
C ALA A 149 10.91 5.80 -12.58
N THR A 150 12.23 5.85 -12.75
CA THR A 150 12.97 4.89 -13.59
C THR A 150 13.34 3.63 -12.79
N PRO A 151 13.67 2.50 -13.43
CA PRO A 151 14.16 1.30 -12.74
C PRO A 151 15.39 1.58 -11.86
N ALA A 152 16.29 2.46 -12.33
CA ALA A 152 17.47 2.86 -11.56
C ALA A 152 17.09 3.65 -10.30
N MET A 153 16.11 4.54 -10.38
CA MET A 153 15.58 5.24 -9.21
C MET A 153 14.92 4.24 -8.24
N LEU A 154 14.12 3.31 -8.75
CA LEU A 154 13.44 2.32 -7.91
C LEU A 154 14.40 1.41 -7.14
N ALA A 155 15.54 1.07 -7.76
CA ALA A 155 16.59 0.27 -7.15
C ALA A 155 17.47 1.04 -6.14
N GLU A 156 17.37 2.37 -6.08
CA GLU A 156 18.12 3.19 -5.14
C GLU A 156 17.70 2.89 -3.69
N SER A 157 18.67 2.53 -2.85
CA SER A 157 18.47 2.37 -1.41
C SER A 157 18.57 3.70 -0.67
N ILE A 158 17.58 3.97 0.19
CA ILE A 158 17.49 5.18 0.99
C ILE A 158 17.66 4.82 2.47
N PRO A 159 18.66 5.38 3.19
CA PRO A 159 18.68 5.38 4.64
C PRO A 159 17.65 6.36 5.18
N PHE A 160 16.92 5.97 6.21
CA PHE A 160 15.93 6.81 6.89
C PHE A 160 15.85 6.48 8.38
N ALA A 161 15.08 7.26 9.13
CA ALA A 161 14.80 6.98 10.53
C ALA A 161 13.30 6.75 10.72
N PHE A 162 12.94 5.79 11.55
CA PHE A 162 11.57 5.62 12.03
C PHE A 162 11.22 6.72 13.04
N THR A 163 9.93 6.92 13.29
CA THR A 163 9.45 7.88 14.29
C THR A 163 9.89 7.56 15.71
N ASP A 164 10.30 6.32 16.00
CA ASP A 164 10.88 5.93 17.29
C ASP A 164 12.42 6.06 17.34
N GLY A 165 13.04 6.57 16.27
CA GLY A 165 14.47 6.86 16.18
C GLY A 165 15.33 5.69 15.70
N ASP A 166 14.76 4.50 15.50
CA ASP A 166 15.49 3.38 14.89
C ASP A 166 15.81 3.67 13.42
N ASN A 167 16.91 3.10 12.92
CA ASN A 167 17.34 3.28 11.54
C ASN A 167 16.60 2.31 10.60
N GLY A 168 16.21 2.82 9.43
CA GLY A 168 15.69 2.06 8.31
C GLY A 168 16.60 2.16 7.08
N TYR A 169 16.54 1.13 6.24
CA TYR A 169 17.26 1.10 4.97
C TYR A 169 16.46 0.25 3.98
N MET A 170 15.95 0.87 2.91
CA MET A 170 15.07 0.22 1.94
C MET A 170 15.27 0.84 0.55
N THR A 171 15.06 0.06 -0.51
CA THR A 171 14.93 0.64 -1.85
C THR A 171 13.65 1.46 -1.98
N ARG A 172 13.59 2.38 -2.94
CA ARG A 172 12.35 3.12 -3.23
C ARG A 172 11.21 2.17 -3.60
N GLU A 173 11.49 1.10 -4.35
CA GLU A 173 10.49 0.07 -4.69
C GLU A 173 9.96 -0.64 -3.43
N GLU A 174 10.84 -1.00 -2.50
CA GLU A 174 10.46 -1.61 -1.23
C GLU A 174 9.61 -0.66 -0.38
N MET A 175 9.93 0.64 -0.35
CA MET A 175 9.14 1.65 0.35
C MET A 175 7.74 1.80 -0.25
N LEU A 176 7.62 1.87 -1.57
CA LEU A 176 6.33 1.96 -2.27
C LEU A 176 5.50 0.69 -2.05
N THR A 177 6.14 -0.48 -2.08
CA THR A 177 5.50 -1.77 -1.78
C THR A 177 5.03 -1.85 -0.33
N HIS A 178 5.83 -1.34 0.61
CA HIS A 178 5.47 -1.25 2.01
C HIS A 178 4.21 -0.40 2.20
N VAL A 179 4.16 0.79 1.60
CA VAL A 179 2.99 1.67 1.68
C VAL A 179 1.70 0.96 1.23
N VAL A 180 1.75 0.25 0.09
CA VAL A 180 0.57 -0.50 -0.40
C VAL A 180 0.16 -1.62 0.54
N THR A 181 1.13 -2.42 1.01
CA THR A 181 0.86 -3.61 1.84
C THR A 181 0.43 -3.25 3.26
N HIS A 182 1.04 -2.21 3.86
CA HIS A 182 0.67 -1.62 5.14
C HIS A 182 -0.74 -1.04 5.10
N GLY A 183 -1.07 -0.26 4.06
CA GLY A 183 -2.42 0.26 3.86
C GLY A 183 -3.46 -0.85 3.75
N GLY A 184 -3.17 -1.91 3.00
CA GLY A 184 -4.04 -3.09 2.89
C GLY A 184 -4.28 -3.80 4.22
N TYR A 185 -3.24 -3.97 5.06
CA TYR A 185 -3.35 -4.59 6.38
C TYR A 185 -4.33 -3.83 7.28
N HIS A 186 -4.14 -2.52 7.43
CA HIS A 186 -4.99 -1.71 8.31
C HIS A 186 -6.39 -1.46 7.75
N ARG A 187 -6.56 -1.41 6.43
CA ARG A 187 -7.91 -1.41 5.83
C ARG A 187 -8.65 -2.72 6.10
N GLY A 188 -7.95 -3.85 6.17
CA GLY A 188 -8.53 -5.11 6.66
C GLY A 188 -9.02 -5.02 8.11
N GLU A 189 -8.26 -4.36 8.99
CA GLU A 189 -8.68 -4.10 10.38
C GLU A 189 -9.90 -3.17 10.45
N ALA A 190 -9.92 -2.11 9.65
CA ALA A 190 -11.07 -1.19 9.53
C ALA A 190 -12.31 -1.92 8.99
N GLY A 191 -12.17 -2.74 7.95
CA GLY A 191 -13.27 -3.56 7.40
C GLY A 191 -13.86 -4.54 8.41
N ARG A 192 -13.05 -5.08 9.33
CA ARG A 192 -13.53 -5.89 10.45
C ARG A 192 -14.37 -5.07 11.43
N LEU A 193 -13.96 -3.85 11.77
CA LEU A 193 -14.75 -2.94 12.62
C LEU A 193 -16.09 -2.63 11.96
N MET A 194 -16.09 -2.37 10.66
CA MET A 194 -17.32 -2.13 9.90
C MET A 194 -18.26 -3.34 9.95
N THR A 195 -17.75 -4.55 9.70
CA THR A 195 -18.55 -5.78 9.79
C THR A 195 -19.19 -5.94 11.18
N GLN A 196 -18.47 -5.57 12.25
CA GLN A 196 -18.99 -5.60 13.61
C GLN A 196 -20.08 -4.56 13.88
N ALA A 197 -19.99 -3.39 13.27
CA ALA A 197 -21.04 -2.36 13.33
C ALA A 197 -22.33 -2.84 12.65
N VAL A 198 -22.20 -3.39 11.43
CA VAL A 198 -23.33 -3.95 10.66
C VAL A 198 -24.03 -5.08 11.42
N ALA A 199 -23.26 -5.99 11.99
CA ALA A 199 -23.81 -7.11 12.75
C ALA A 199 -24.59 -6.66 13.99
N ARG A 200 -24.23 -5.51 14.59
CA ARG A 200 -24.92 -4.95 15.77
C ARG A 200 -26.20 -4.19 15.41
N SER A 201 -26.20 -3.43 14.32
CA SER A 201 -27.36 -2.60 13.94
C SER A 201 -28.39 -3.33 13.09
N GLY A 202 -28.02 -4.45 12.45
CA GLY A 202 -28.91 -5.19 11.53
C GLY A 202 -29.25 -4.42 10.25
N LYS A 203 -28.63 -3.26 10.02
CA LYS A 203 -28.84 -2.43 8.82
C LYS A 203 -27.97 -2.93 7.67
N ASN A 204 -28.47 -2.79 6.45
CA ASN A 204 -27.69 -3.10 5.25
C ASN A 204 -26.74 -1.94 4.92
N ILE A 205 -25.58 -1.90 5.57
CA ILE A 205 -24.50 -0.96 5.26
C ILE A 205 -23.61 -1.61 4.19
N ARG A 206 -23.29 -0.85 3.14
CA ARG A 206 -22.35 -1.31 2.10
C ARG A 206 -20.94 -1.42 2.70
N LEU A 207 -20.46 -2.65 2.84
CA LEU A 207 -19.08 -2.92 3.20
C LEU A 207 -18.15 -2.72 1.99
N PRO A 208 -16.92 -2.21 2.18
CA PRO A 208 -15.96 -2.06 1.11
C PRO A 208 -15.46 -3.45 0.65
N TRP A 209 -15.48 -3.69 -0.66
CA TRP A 209 -14.93 -4.91 -1.26
C TRP A 209 -13.46 -4.71 -1.62
N ASP A 210 -12.66 -4.39 -0.61
CA ASP A 210 -11.24 -4.03 -0.72
C ASP A 210 -10.38 -5.24 -1.08
N THR A 211 -10.36 -5.60 -2.36
CA THR A 211 -9.43 -6.59 -2.91
C THR A 211 -8.93 -6.15 -4.27
N TYR A 212 -7.67 -6.45 -4.55
CA TYR A 212 -7.07 -6.13 -5.85
C TYR A 212 -7.82 -6.78 -7.02
N ALA A 213 -8.30 -8.02 -6.84
CA ALA A 213 -9.10 -8.70 -7.85
C ALA A 213 -10.42 -7.98 -8.15
N VAL A 214 -11.12 -7.47 -7.11
CA VAL A 214 -12.35 -6.68 -7.32
C VAL A 214 -12.02 -5.38 -8.06
N HIS A 215 -10.98 -4.67 -7.66
CA HIS A 215 -10.53 -3.45 -8.34
C HIS A 215 -10.30 -3.71 -9.83
N LEU A 216 -9.43 -4.66 -10.18
CA LEU A 216 -9.09 -4.98 -11.56
C LEU A 216 -10.32 -5.30 -12.41
N HIS A 217 -11.27 -6.08 -11.89
CA HIS A 217 -12.44 -6.48 -12.67
C HIS A 217 -13.55 -5.42 -12.71
N ARG A 218 -13.48 -4.39 -11.86
CA ARG A 218 -14.38 -3.23 -11.91
C ARG A 218 -13.84 -2.16 -12.86
N THR A 219 -12.54 -1.89 -12.83
CA THR A 219 -11.90 -0.88 -13.69
C THR A 219 -11.60 -1.41 -15.09
N GLU A 220 -11.39 -2.72 -15.23
CA GLU A 220 -11.10 -3.38 -16.51
C GLU A 220 -12.06 -4.56 -16.75
N PRO A 221 -13.38 -4.30 -16.98
CA PRO A 221 -14.39 -5.36 -17.10
C PRO A 221 -14.13 -6.34 -18.26
N ALA A 222 -13.40 -5.91 -19.29
CA ALA A 222 -13.00 -6.74 -20.43
C ALA A 222 -12.19 -7.99 -20.03
N ARG A 223 -11.49 -7.97 -18.88
CA ARG A 223 -10.75 -9.14 -18.35
C ARG A 223 -11.64 -10.36 -18.13
N ARG A 224 -12.94 -10.17 -17.86
CA ARG A 224 -13.91 -11.27 -17.69
C ARG A 224 -14.23 -12.01 -18.99
N LEU A 225 -13.91 -11.41 -20.14
CA LEU A 225 -14.24 -11.95 -21.47
C LEU A 225 -13.04 -12.62 -22.15
N GLN A 226 -11.80 -12.25 -21.79
CA GLN A 226 -10.58 -12.74 -22.44
C GLN A 226 -10.43 -14.27 -22.41
N GLY A 227 -10.67 -14.91 -21.26
CA GLY A 227 -10.62 -16.37 -21.15
C GLY A 227 -11.71 -17.12 -21.96
N LYS A 228 -12.81 -16.45 -22.34
CA LYS A 228 -13.85 -17.04 -23.20
C LYS A 228 -13.48 -16.96 -24.68
N THR A 229 -12.85 -15.87 -25.09
CA THR A 229 -12.38 -15.67 -26.47
C THR A 229 -11.21 -16.60 -26.81
N GLU A 230 -10.29 -16.82 -25.87
CA GLU A 230 -9.18 -17.76 -26.04
C GLU A 230 -9.67 -19.21 -26.15
N ALA A 231 -10.63 -19.63 -25.32
CA ALA A 231 -11.22 -20.96 -25.38
C ALA A 231 -11.99 -21.21 -26.70
N ALA A 232 -12.72 -20.20 -27.21
CA ALA A 232 -13.42 -20.30 -28.48
C ALA A 232 -12.45 -20.42 -29.68
N ASN A 233 -11.27 -19.79 -29.60
CA ASN A 233 -10.25 -19.86 -30.63
C ASN A 233 -9.40 -21.14 -30.54
N ALA A 234 -9.19 -21.70 -29.34
CA ALA A 234 -8.46 -22.96 -29.15
C ALA A 234 -9.27 -24.22 -29.55
N THR A 235 -10.58 -24.07 -29.80
CA THR A 235 -11.48 -25.16 -30.22
C THR A 235 -11.74 -25.14 -31.74
N ARG A 236 -11.03 -24.29 -32.50
CA ARG A 236 -11.02 -24.25 -33.97
C ARG A 236 -9.70 -24.75 -34.50
#